data_AF-A0A562LMI4-F1
#
_entry.id   AF-A0A562LMI4-F1
#
_cell.length_a   1.000
_cell.length_b   1.000
_cell.length_c   1.000
_cell.angle_alpha   90.00
_cell.angle_beta   90.00
_cell.angle_gamma   90.00
#
_symmetry.space_group_name_H-M   'P 1'
#
loop_
_entity.id
_entity.type
_entity.pdbx_description
1 polymer ?
#
loop_
_entity_poly.entity_id
_entity_poly.type
_entity_poly.pdbx_seq_one_letter_code
_entity_poly.pdbx_strand_id
1 'polypeptide(L)'
;MAKLEDDEVLRYLSNVKPRVEDRSAFWMGVAFTVFALCVPLYQAVLWLQSGQWTPLPISHGIQFLGWHVPVTDWVGVQKIVNWLFDLPLWSIPAFMAFGAFSAWKETV
;
A
#
# COMPACT_ATOMS: atom_id res chain seq x y z
N MET A 1 25.48 -37.98 -26.40
CA MET A 1 24.17 -37.80 -25.71
C MET A 1 24.11 -36.47 -24.97
N ALA A 2 25.07 -36.12 -24.11
CA ALA A 2 25.07 -34.84 -23.37
C ALA A 2 24.84 -33.58 -24.25
N LYS A 3 25.52 -33.48 -25.40
CA LYS A 3 25.39 -32.31 -26.31
C LYS A 3 23.97 -32.07 -26.88
N LEU A 4 23.17 -33.13 -27.03
CA LEU A 4 21.80 -33.04 -27.57
C LEU A 4 20.83 -32.51 -26.53
N GLU A 5 21.07 -32.84 -25.26
CA GLU A 5 20.28 -32.38 -24.12
C GLU A 5 20.51 -30.88 -23.88
N ASP A 6 21.77 -30.43 -23.99
CA ASP A 6 22.14 -29.01 -23.88
C ASP A 6 21.45 -28.14 -24.95
N ASP A 7 21.38 -28.62 -26.20
CA ASP A 7 20.75 -27.89 -27.31
C ASP A 7 19.23 -27.77 -27.15
N GLU A 8 18.56 -28.80 -26.61
CA GLU A 8 17.12 -28.75 -26.30
C GLU A 8 16.83 -27.81 -25.13
N VAL A 9 17.66 -27.82 -24.09
CA VAL A 9 17.55 -26.90 -22.95
C VAL A 9 17.75 -25.45 -23.41
N LEU A 10 18.73 -25.17 -24.28
CA LEU A 10 18.95 -23.84 -24.85
C LEU A 10 17.76 -23.38 -25.72
N ARG A 11 17.15 -24.30 -26.50
CA ARG A 11 15.92 -24.01 -27.24
C ARG A 11 14.73 -23.73 -26.32
N TYR A 12 14.61 -24.45 -25.21
CA TYR A 12 13.55 -24.22 -24.24
C TYR A 12 13.72 -22.87 -23.53
N LEU A 13 14.94 -22.57 -23.07
CA LEU A 13 15.27 -21.31 -22.40
C LEU A 13 15.14 -20.09 -23.33
N SER A 14 15.44 -20.24 -24.63
CA SER A 14 15.25 -19.15 -25.59
C SER A 14 13.78 -18.87 -25.94
N ASN A 15 12.87 -19.82 -25.69
CA ASN A 15 11.43 -19.62 -25.80
C ASN A 15 10.79 -19.07 -24.51
N VAL A 16 11.54 -18.97 -23.41
CA VAL A 16 11.06 -18.30 -22.20
C VAL A 16 11.00 -16.81 -22.48
N LYS A 17 9.79 -16.31 -22.70
CA LYS A 17 9.53 -14.89 -22.92
C LYS A 17 10.13 -14.09 -21.75
N PRO A 18 11.01 -13.11 -21.98
CA PRO A 18 11.56 -12.32 -20.89
C PRO A 18 10.40 -11.66 -20.14
N ARG A 19 10.40 -11.80 -18.82
CA ARG A 19 9.44 -11.13 -17.94
C ARG A 19 9.61 -9.64 -18.19
N VAL A 20 8.61 -9.01 -18.81
CA VAL A 20 8.62 -7.56 -18.99
C VAL A 20 8.45 -6.99 -17.60
N GLU A 21 9.52 -6.44 -17.06
CA GLU A 21 9.50 -5.80 -15.76
C GLU A 21 8.61 -4.56 -15.88
N ASP A 22 7.42 -4.62 -15.27
CA ASP A 22 6.43 -3.55 -15.31
C ASP A 22 6.96 -2.35 -14.52
N ARG A 23 7.75 -1.52 -15.21
CA ARG A 23 8.33 -0.27 -14.67
C ARG A 23 7.26 0.64 -14.06
N SER A 24 6.03 0.54 -14.54
CA SER A 24 4.83 1.21 -14.01
C SER A 24 4.49 0.77 -12.58
N ALA A 25 4.56 -0.53 -12.28
CA ALA A 25 4.27 -1.06 -10.95
C ALA A 25 5.30 -0.57 -9.92
N PHE A 26 6.58 -0.48 -10.31
CA PHE A 26 7.62 0.09 -9.47
C PHE A 26 7.35 1.56 -9.13
N TRP A 27 7.07 2.40 -10.14
CA TRP A 27 6.79 3.83 -9.92
C TRP A 27 5.50 4.07 -9.12
N MET A 28 4.47 3.24 -9.32
CA MET A 28 3.27 3.26 -8.47
C MET A 28 3.65 2.96 -7.01
N GLY A 29 4.43 1.91 -6.75
CA GLY A 29 4.91 1.57 -5.41
C GLY A 29 5.64 2.73 -4.74
N VAL A 30 6.57 3.38 -5.45
CA VAL A 30 7.31 4.55 -4.94
C VAL A 30 6.37 5.72 -4.62
N ALA A 31 5.44 6.06 -5.51
CA ALA A 31 4.48 7.13 -5.28
C ALA A 31 3.62 6.87 -4.04
N PHE A 32 3.16 5.63 -3.85
CA PHE A 32 2.43 5.22 -2.66
C PHE A 32 3.29 5.29 -1.39
N THR A 33 4.56 4.89 -1.43
CA THR A 33 5.48 5.01 -0.28
C THR A 33 5.75 6.47 0.09
N VAL A 34 5.92 7.36 -0.89
CA VAL A 34 6.11 8.79 -0.64
C VAL A 34 4.86 9.39 0.02
N PHE A 35 3.68 9.12 -0.54
CA PHE A 35 2.41 9.55 0.05
C PHE A 35 2.23 9.00 1.47
N ALA A 36 2.62 7.75 1.68
CA ALA A 36 2.58 7.07 2.96
C ALA A 36 3.43 7.76 4.04
N LEU A 37 4.59 8.31 3.67
CA LEU A 37 5.49 9.03 4.57
C LEU A 37 5.02 10.46 4.88
N CYS A 38 4.22 11.08 4.01
CA CYS A 38 3.66 12.41 4.26
C CYS A 38 2.75 12.44 5.49
N VAL A 39 2.03 11.36 5.77
CA VAL A 39 1.10 11.26 6.91
C VAL A 39 1.83 11.33 8.27
N PRO A 40 2.83 10.48 8.58
CA PRO A 40 3.58 10.59 9.83
C PRO A 40 4.42 11.87 9.90
N LEU A 41 4.91 12.40 8.77
CA LEU A 41 5.59 13.71 8.73
C LEU A 41 4.65 14.83 9.17
N TYR A 42 3.41 14.87 8.65
CA TYR A 42 2.41 15.84 9.06
C TYR A 42 2.05 15.69 10.55
N GLN A 43 1.88 14.44 11.02
CA GLN A 43 1.61 14.17 12.43
C GLN A 43 2.77 14.60 13.34
N ALA A 44 4.01 14.44 12.89
CA ALA A 44 5.19 14.93 13.61
C ALA A 44 5.25 16.47 13.66
N VAL A 45 4.85 17.16 12.59
CA VAL A 45 4.73 18.63 12.59
C VAL A 45 3.65 19.10 13.57
N LEU A 46 2.47 18.46 13.58
CA LEU A 46 1.41 18.77 14.54
C LEU A 46 1.84 18.51 15.99
N TRP A 47 2.59 17.44 16.22
CA TRP A 47 3.17 17.14 17.52
C TRP A 47 4.17 18.24 17.95
N LEU A 48 5.05 18.70 17.04
CA LEU A 48 5.98 19.79 17.31
C LEU A 48 5.27 21.11 17.66
N GLN A 49 4.10 21.38 17.09
CA GLN A 49 3.33 22.60 17.34
C GLN A 49 2.53 22.55 18.63
N SER A 50 1.89 21.41 18.92
CA SER A 50 0.94 21.28 20.04
C SER A 50 1.54 20.62 21.28
N GLY A 51 2.69 19.95 21.15
CA GLY A 51 3.28 19.10 22.18
C GLY A 51 2.48 17.82 22.47
N GLN A 52 1.35 17.60 21.79
CA GLN A 52 0.45 16.47 21.99
C GLN A 52 0.44 15.60 20.75
N TRP A 53 0.51 14.28 20.93
CA TRP A 53 0.42 13.35 19.81
C TRP A 53 -1.06 13.15 19.46
N THR A 54 -1.57 13.97 18.53
CA THR A 54 -2.98 13.90 18.13
C THR A 54 -3.24 12.66 17.26
N PRO A 55 -4.12 11.73 17.67
CA PRO A 55 -4.58 10.69 16.77
C PRO A 55 -5.42 11.34 15.67
N LEU A 56 -4.97 11.22 14.42
CA LEU A 56 -5.73 11.64 13.25
C LEU A 56 -6.55 10.44 12.77
N PRO A 57 -7.88 10.39 12.99
CA PRO A 57 -8.69 9.30 12.46
C PRO A 57 -8.82 9.42 10.93
N ILE A 58 -9.01 8.28 10.26
CA ILE A 58 -9.21 8.23 8.80
C ILE A 58 -10.41 9.08 8.38
N SER A 59 -11.47 9.13 9.20
CA SER A 59 -12.66 9.95 8.96
C SER A 59 -12.34 11.42 8.67
N HIS A 60 -11.39 12.03 9.39
CA HIS A 60 -10.93 13.41 9.13
C HIS A 60 -10.22 13.53 7.78
N GLY A 61 -9.41 12.54 7.39
CA GLY A 61 -8.75 12.53 6.08
C GLY A 61 -9.77 12.44 4.93
N ILE A 62 -10.82 11.65 5.10
CA ILE A 62 -11.89 11.49 4.10
C ILE A 62 -12.71 12.78 3.97
N GLN A 63 -13.05 13.42 5.10
CA GLN A 63 -13.71 14.71 5.10
C GLN A 63 -12.85 15.81 4.46
N PHE A 64 -11.53 15.78 4.67
CA PHE A 64 -10.60 16.71 4.00
C PHE A 64 -10.63 16.57 2.47
N LEU A 65 -10.84 15.35 1.95
CA LEU A 65 -11.03 15.10 0.52
C LEU A 65 -12.44 15.48 0.01
N GLY A 66 -13.30 16.00 0.87
CA GLY A 66 -14.70 16.34 0.53
C GLY A 66 -15.63 15.14 0.46
N TRP A 67 -15.16 13.96 0.86
CA TRP A 67 -15.99 12.75 0.92
C TRP A 67 -16.66 12.61 2.29
N HIS A 68 -17.86 12.03 2.28
CA HIS A 68 -18.62 11.77 3.49
C HIS A 68 -18.52 10.28 3.82
N VAL A 69 -18.37 9.98 5.12
CA VAL A 69 -18.41 8.60 5.60
C VAL A 69 -19.82 8.05 5.37
N PRO A 70 -19.99 6.86 4.78
CA PRO A 70 -21.31 6.30 4.54
C PRO A 70 -22.07 6.08 5.85
N VAL A 71 -23.32 6.53 5.90
CA VAL A 71 -24.21 6.34 7.04
C VAL A 71 -25.25 5.29 6.67
N THR A 72 -25.48 4.33 7.56
CA THR A 72 -26.42 3.23 7.36
C THR A 72 -27.37 3.12 8.55
N ASP A 73 -28.64 2.80 8.30
CA ASP A 73 -29.63 2.60 9.37
C ASP A 73 -29.40 1.32 10.18
N TRP A 74 -28.53 0.41 9.70
CA TRP A 74 -28.17 -0.80 10.39
C TRP A 74 -27.10 -0.55 11.45
N VAL A 75 -27.50 -0.58 12.73
CA VAL A 75 -26.63 -0.31 13.89
C VAL A 75 -25.35 -1.17 13.88
N GLY A 76 -25.45 -2.44 13.48
CA GLY A 76 -24.28 -3.34 13.41
C GLY A 76 -23.28 -2.92 12.33
N VAL A 77 -23.77 -2.57 11.13
CA VAL A 77 -22.92 -2.11 10.02
C VAL A 77 -22.32 -0.75 10.34
N GLN A 78 -23.11 0.17 10.90
CA GLN A 78 -22.62 1.47 11.33
C GLN A 78 -21.48 1.34 12.36
N LYS A 79 -21.56 0.36 13.27
CA LYS A 79 -20.49 0.10 14.24
C LYS A 79 -19.19 -0.36 13.57
N ILE A 80 -19.28 -1.22 12.55
CA ILE A 80 -18.10 -1.68 11.77
C ILE A 80 -17.52 -0.52 10.97
N VAL A 81 -18.36 0.28 10.33
CA VAL A 81 -17.96 1.48 9.58
C VAL A 81 -17.24 2.47 10.52
N ASN A 82 -17.82 2.78 11.68
CA ASN A 82 -17.19 3.67 12.64
C ASN A 82 -15.85 3.11 13.13
N TRP A 83 -15.78 1.82 13.46
CA TRP A 83 -14.53 1.17 13.87
C TRP A 83 -13.44 1.25 12.78
N LEU A 84 -13.81 1.04 11.51
CA LEU A 84 -12.89 1.12 10.39
C LEU A 84 -12.36 2.54 10.16
N PHE A 85 -13.22 3.56 10.28
CA PHE A 85 -12.86 4.95 10.03
C PHE A 85 -12.27 5.69 11.25
N ASP A 86 -12.37 5.12 12.45
CA ASP A 86 -11.67 5.57 13.66
C ASP A 86 -10.22 5.09 13.74
N LEU A 87 -9.79 4.22 12.82
CA LEU A 87 -8.39 3.83 12.76
C LEU A 87 -7.49 5.06 12.52
N PRO A 88 -6.27 5.05 13.06
CA PRO A 88 -5.31 6.13 12.79
C PRO A 88 -5.00 6.21 11.30
N LEU A 89 -4.87 7.42 10.76
CA LEU A 89 -4.57 7.65 9.34
C LEU A 89 -3.25 7.00 8.91
N TRP A 90 -2.31 6.78 9.84
CA TRP A 90 -1.05 6.07 9.57
C TRP A 90 -1.21 4.55 9.33
N SER A 91 -2.36 3.96 9.68
CA SER A 91 -2.60 2.53 9.43
C SER A 91 -2.67 2.19 7.93
N ILE A 92 -3.24 3.08 7.12
CA ILE A 92 -3.32 2.95 5.65
C ILE A 92 -1.92 2.77 5.03
N PRO A 93 -0.95 3.68 5.28
CA PRO A 93 0.39 3.51 4.76
C PRO A 93 1.16 2.31 5.32
N ALA A 94 0.91 1.93 6.58
CA ALA A 94 1.52 0.74 7.17
C ALA A 94 1.05 -0.56 6.46
N PHE A 95 -0.25 -0.70 6.19
CA PHE A 95 -0.78 -1.83 5.43
C PHE A 95 -0.25 -1.87 3.99
N MET A 96 -0.14 -0.71 3.34
CA MET A 96 0.41 -0.62 1.99
C MET A 96 1.89 -0.99 1.94
N ALA A 97 2.70 -0.51 2.89
CA ALA A 97 4.12 -0.86 2.99
C ALA A 97 4.31 -2.37 3.20
N PHE A 98 3.47 -2.98 4.05
CA PHE A 98 3.47 -4.43 4.25
C PHE A 98 3.12 -5.19 2.96
N GLY A 99 2.09 -4.76 2.23
CA GLY A 99 1.70 -5.37 0.95
C GLY A 99 2.79 -5.25 -0.13
N ALA A 100 3.45 -4.09 -0.22
CA ALA A 100 4.57 -3.89 -1.14
C ALA A 100 5.76 -4.80 -0.80
N PHE A 101 6.08 -4.94 0.49
CA PHE A 101 7.16 -5.83 0.95
C PHE A 101 6.84 -7.31 0.69
N SER A 102 5.60 -7.75 0.90
CA SER A 102 5.20 -9.13 0.61
C SER A 102 5.25 -9.43 -0.89
N ALA A 103 4.81 -8.49 -1.73
CA ALA A 103 4.86 -8.66 -3.20
C ALA A 103 6.30 -8.69 -3.73
N TRP A 104 7.21 -7.89 -3.16
CA TRP A 104 8.62 -7.89 -3.55
C TRP A 104 9.29 -9.24 -3.28
N LYS A 105 8.97 -9.90 -2.16
CA LYS A 105 9.53 -11.22 -1.82
C LYS A 105 9.17 -12.31 -2.84
N GLU A 106 8.04 -12.20 -3.54
CA GLU A 106 7.65 -13.16 -4.59
C GLU A 106 8.39 -12.91 -5.92
N THR A 107 9.13 -11.81 -6.03
CA THR A 107 9.87 -11.42 -7.25
C THR A 107 11.38 -11.67 -7.21
N VAL A 108 11.94 -12.01 -6.04
CA VAL A 108 13.38 -12.33 -5.82
C VAL A 108 13.53 -13.83 -5.58
#